data_AF-A0A9D7LND3-F1
#
_entry.id   AF-A0A9D7LND3-F1
#
_cell.length_a   1.000
_cell.length_b   1.000
_cell.length_c   1.000
_cell.angle_alpha   90.00
_cell.angle_beta   90.00
_cell.angle_gamma   90.00
#
_symmetry.space_group_name_H-M   'P 1'
#
loop_
_entity.id
_entity.type
_entity.pdbx_description
1 polymer ?
#
loop_
_entity_poly.entity_id
_entity_poly.type
_entity_poly.pdbx_seq_one_letter_code
_entity_poly.pdbx_strand_id
1 'polypeptide(L)'
;MFETIIHWTTAGLELAGIFVMAVGTLLASLVALARATRGMASSHLYEWYRQTLARAILLGLEFLVAADIINTVAVDPSFSSVGVLGLIVLVRTFLSFTLELEITGRWPWQVRPEPAAAAAATDSGGQAEARGDRF
;
A
#
# COMPACT_ATOMS: atom_id res chain seq x y z
N MET A 1 -5.76 -32.53 -11.86
CA MET A 1 -6.94 -31.64 -11.94
C MET A 1 -6.77 -30.42 -11.03
N PHE A 2 -6.44 -30.62 -9.74
CA PHE A 2 -6.18 -29.53 -8.79
C PHE A 2 -5.01 -28.62 -9.21
N GLU A 3 -3.87 -29.21 -9.62
CA GLU A 3 -2.72 -28.44 -10.14
C GLU A 3 -3.06 -27.58 -11.36
N THR A 4 -3.86 -28.12 -12.28
CA THR A 4 -4.29 -27.40 -13.48
C THR A 4 -5.15 -26.19 -13.12
N ILE A 5 -6.09 -26.35 -12.20
CA ILE A 5 -6.96 -25.25 -11.74
C ILE A 5 -6.11 -24.15 -11.09
N ILE A 6 -5.21 -24.53 -10.17
CA ILE A 6 -4.31 -23.57 -9.52
C ILE A 6 -3.45 -22.82 -10.52
N HIS A 7 -2.88 -23.51 -11.50
CA HIS A 7 -2.02 -22.89 -12.50
C HIS A 7 -2.77 -21.79 -13.27
N TRP A 8 -3.97 -22.10 -13.78
CA TRP A 8 -4.77 -21.11 -14.51
C TRP A 8 -5.30 -19.98 -13.64
N THR A 9 -5.68 -20.26 -12.38
CA THR A 9 -6.14 -19.24 -11.44
C THR A 9 -5.00 -18.28 -11.08
N THR A 10 -3.82 -18.82 -10.76
CA THR A 10 -2.64 -18.03 -10.41
C THR A 10 -2.22 -17.15 -11.59
N ALA A 11 -2.09 -17.72 -12.78
CA ALA A 11 -1.74 -16.97 -13.99
C ALA A 11 -2.77 -15.87 -14.32
N GLY A 12 -4.07 -16.15 -14.09
CA GLY A 12 -5.13 -15.16 -14.25
C GLY A 12 -5.01 -13.97 -13.29
N LEU A 13 -4.68 -14.23 -12.02
CA LEU A 13 -4.47 -13.19 -11.01
C LEU A 13 -3.21 -12.36 -11.29
N GLU A 14 -2.11 -13.01 -11.66
CA GLU A 14 -0.88 -12.32 -12.07
C GLU A 14 -1.15 -11.40 -13.26
N LEU A 15 -1.79 -11.94 -14.30
CA LEU A 15 -2.11 -11.18 -15.51
C LEU A 15 -3.03 -9.99 -15.19
N ALA A 16 -4.06 -10.19 -14.38
CA ALA A 16 -4.97 -9.13 -13.97
C ALA A 16 -4.25 -8.00 -13.21
N GLY A 17 -3.40 -8.35 -12.24
CA GLY A 17 -2.67 -7.33 -11.48
C GLY A 17 -1.64 -6.58 -12.33
N ILE A 18 -0.88 -7.28 -13.18
CA ILE A 18 0.03 -6.66 -14.15
C ILE A 18 -0.73 -5.73 -15.09
N PHE A 19 -1.88 -6.19 -15.60
CA PHE A 19 -2.73 -5.40 -16.50
C PHE A 19 -3.23 -4.13 -15.82
N VAL A 20 -3.74 -4.21 -14.59
CA VAL A 20 -4.21 -3.05 -13.82
C VAL A 20 -3.09 -2.05 -13.59
N MET A 21 -1.90 -2.51 -13.19
CA MET A 21 -0.73 -1.62 -13.01
C MET A 21 -0.32 -0.94 -14.31
N ALA A 22 -0.21 -1.71 -15.40
CA ALA A 22 0.23 -1.21 -16.68
C ALA A 22 -0.76 -0.18 -17.25
N VAL A 23 -2.05 -0.51 -17.29
CA VAL A 23 -3.10 0.37 -17.82
C VAL A 23 -3.27 1.61 -16.94
N GLY A 24 -3.33 1.44 -15.62
CA GLY A 24 -3.47 2.57 -14.70
C GLY A 24 -2.29 3.54 -14.78
N THR A 25 -1.06 3.01 -14.84
CA THR A 25 0.16 3.82 -15.02
C THR A 25 0.18 4.54 -16.36
N LEU A 26 -0.15 3.83 -17.45
CA LEU A 26 -0.18 4.40 -18.79
C LEU A 26 -1.22 5.52 -18.90
N LEU A 27 -2.46 5.28 -18.45
CA LEU A 27 -3.53 6.28 -18.50
C LEU A 27 -3.20 7.50 -17.63
N ALA A 28 -2.69 7.29 -16.41
CA ALA A 28 -2.28 8.39 -15.55
C ALA A 28 -1.19 9.24 -16.21
N SER A 29 -0.22 8.59 -16.85
CA SER A 29 0.90 9.26 -17.55
C SER A 29 0.42 10.04 -18.77
N LEU A 30 -0.44 9.45 -19.60
CA LEU A 30 -1.00 10.12 -20.78
C LEU A 30 -1.85 11.34 -20.40
N VAL A 31 -2.68 11.22 -19.37
CA VAL A 31 -3.48 12.34 -18.86
C VAL A 31 -2.57 13.41 -18.25
N ALA A 32 -1.57 13.03 -17.46
CA ALA A 32 -0.64 13.98 -16.87
C ALA A 32 0.13 14.75 -17.95
N LEU A 33 0.63 14.07 -18.97
CA LEU A 33 1.33 14.68 -20.09
C LEU A 33 0.43 15.64 -20.88
N ALA A 34 -0.80 15.23 -21.20
CA ALA A 34 -1.77 16.07 -21.90
C ALA A 34 -2.18 17.31 -21.09
N ARG A 35 -2.20 17.20 -19.75
CA ARG A 35 -2.48 18.35 -18.86
C ARG A 35 -1.27 19.26 -18.71
N ALA A 36 -0.06 18.71 -18.68
CA ALA A 36 1.19 19.46 -18.64
C ALA A 36 1.39 20.32 -19.90
N THR A 37 1.12 19.77 -21.09
CA THR A 37 1.22 20.51 -22.36
C THR A 37 0.19 21.63 -22.50
N ARG A 38 -0.88 21.62 -21.69
CA ARG A 38 -1.91 22.67 -21.61
C ARG A 38 -1.61 23.76 -20.57
N GLY A 39 -0.45 23.74 -19.92
CA GLY A 39 0.00 24.81 -19.02
C GLY A 39 -0.66 24.83 -17.65
N MET A 40 -1.19 23.70 -17.16
CA MET A 40 -1.74 23.61 -15.80
C MET A 40 -0.66 23.76 -14.73
N ALA A 41 -1.04 24.30 -13.56
CA ALA A 41 -0.16 24.47 -12.40
C ALA A 41 0.48 23.13 -11.99
N SER A 42 1.81 23.10 -11.97
CA SER A 42 2.63 21.89 -11.86
C SER A 42 2.46 21.14 -10.53
N SER A 43 2.19 21.86 -9.44
CA SER A 43 2.05 21.28 -8.09
C SER A 43 0.82 20.40 -7.96
N HIS A 44 -0.35 20.89 -8.38
CA HIS A 44 -1.61 20.13 -8.30
C HIS A 44 -1.62 18.94 -9.28
N LEU A 45 -0.96 19.08 -10.43
CA LEU A 45 -0.82 17.99 -11.40
C LEU A 45 0.05 16.85 -10.88
N TYR A 46 1.18 17.17 -10.25
CA TYR A 46 2.09 16.18 -9.68
C TYR A 46 1.42 15.38 -8.55
N GLU A 47 0.75 16.07 -7.62
CA GLU A 47 0.04 15.41 -6.51
C GLU A 47 -1.06 14.47 -7.02
N TRP A 48 -1.86 14.93 -7.99
CA TRP A 48 -2.89 14.10 -8.63
C TRP A 48 -2.30 12.87 -9.36
N TYR A 49 -1.20 13.08 -10.10
CA TYR A 49 -0.53 12.00 -10.82
C TYR A 49 0.02 10.95 -9.86
N ARG A 50 0.73 11.37 -8.80
CA ARG A 50 1.27 10.49 -7.76
C ARG A 50 0.17 9.68 -7.08
N GLN A 51 -0.95 10.31 -6.70
CA GLN A 51 -2.08 9.61 -6.09
C GLN A 51 -2.73 8.60 -7.03
N THR A 52 -2.86 8.94 -8.31
CA THR A 52 -3.47 8.04 -9.31
C THR A 52 -2.58 6.84 -9.60
N LEU A 53 -1.27 7.06 -9.74
CA LEU A 53 -0.29 6.00 -9.86
C LEU A 53 -0.29 5.08 -8.65
N ALA A 54 -0.23 5.65 -7.44
CA ALA A 54 -0.21 4.87 -6.20
C ALA A 54 -1.47 3.98 -6.09
N ARG A 55 -2.66 4.50 -6.43
CA ARG A 55 -3.90 3.71 -6.43
C ARG A 55 -3.88 2.56 -7.44
N ALA A 56 -3.38 2.79 -8.65
CA ALA A 56 -3.27 1.76 -9.67
C ALA A 56 -2.28 0.65 -9.25
N ILE A 57 -1.13 1.05 -8.69
CA ILE A 57 -0.11 0.12 -8.21
C ILE A 57 -0.64 -0.69 -7.02
N LEU A 58 -1.24 -0.06 -6.02
CA LEU A 58 -1.81 -0.73 -4.85
C LEU A 58 -2.87 -1.76 -5.25
N LEU A 59 -3.79 -1.39 -6.14
CA LEU A 59 -4.81 -2.32 -6.64
C LEU A 59 -4.18 -3.49 -7.39
N GLY A 60 -3.20 -3.25 -8.24
CA GLY A 60 -2.46 -4.33 -8.90
C GLY A 60 -1.75 -5.24 -7.91
N LEU A 61 -1.14 -4.68 -6.87
CA LEU A 61 -0.47 -5.45 -5.83
C LEU A 61 -1.44 -6.37 -5.07
N GLU A 62 -2.70 -5.96 -4.84
CA GLU A 62 -3.71 -6.85 -4.24
C GLU A 62 -3.89 -8.15 -5.05
N PHE A 63 -3.98 -8.05 -6.37
CA PHE A 63 -4.08 -9.22 -7.26
C PHE A 63 -2.81 -10.08 -7.24
N LEU A 64 -1.64 -9.44 -7.31
CA LEU A 64 -0.38 -10.19 -7.23
C LEU A 64 -0.24 -10.87 -5.86
N VAL A 65 -0.75 -10.28 -4.77
CA VAL A 65 -0.64 -10.86 -3.40
C VAL A 65 -1.48 -12.12 -3.35
N ALA A 66 -2.68 -12.08 -3.91
CA ALA A 66 -3.52 -13.26 -4.03
C ALA A 66 -2.84 -14.38 -4.84
N ALA A 67 -2.19 -14.05 -5.96
CA ALA A 67 -1.47 -15.02 -6.78
C ALA A 67 -0.34 -15.74 -6.01
N ASP A 68 0.51 -15.00 -5.30
CA ASP A 68 1.61 -15.64 -4.54
C ASP A 68 1.10 -16.47 -3.37
N ILE A 69 0.05 -16.06 -2.67
CA ILE A 69 -0.52 -16.87 -1.59
C ILE A 69 -0.95 -18.23 -2.15
N ILE A 70 -1.61 -18.26 -3.31
CA ILE A 70 -2.00 -19.52 -3.96
C ILE A 70 -0.77 -20.33 -4.35
N ASN A 71 0.23 -19.70 -4.98
CA ASN A 71 1.43 -20.39 -5.44
C ASN A 71 2.25 -20.98 -4.28
N THR A 72 2.30 -20.30 -3.13
CA THR A 72 3.02 -20.79 -1.94
C THR A 72 2.36 -22.00 -1.29
N VAL A 73 1.03 -22.14 -1.35
CA VAL A 73 0.30 -23.28 -0.75
C VAL A 73 0.25 -24.48 -1.70
N ALA A 74 0.36 -24.26 -3.00
CA ALA A 74 0.11 -25.27 -4.03
C ALA A 74 1.32 -26.09 -4.48
N VAL A 75 2.54 -25.67 -4.18
CA VAL A 75 3.76 -26.31 -4.71
C VAL A 75 4.19 -27.48 -3.82
N ASP A 76 4.31 -28.67 -4.42
CA ASP A 76 4.84 -29.87 -3.78
C ASP A 76 6.26 -29.61 -3.23
N PRO A 77 6.54 -29.95 -1.96
CA PRO A 77 7.77 -29.55 -1.29
C PRO A 77 8.97 -30.40 -1.75
N SER A 78 9.54 -30.07 -2.90
CA SER A 78 10.92 -30.43 -3.25
C SER A 78 11.87 -29.30 -2.86
N PHE A 79 13.00 -29.60 -2.22
CA PHE A 79 13.95 -28.57 -1.76
C PHE A 79 14.43 -27.63 -2.88
N SER A 80 14.52 -28.11 -4.13
CA SER A 80 14.92 -27.28 -5.27
C SER A 80 13.81 -26.33 -5.73
N SER A 81 12.56 -26.80 -5.83
CA SER A 81 11.42 -25.96 -6.23
C SER A 81 11.07 -24.94 -5.15
N VAL A 82 11.13 -25.36 -3.88
CA VAL A 82 10.92 -24.48 -2.71
C VAL A 82 12.00 -23.39 -2.64
N GLY A 83 13.25 -23.69 -3.01
CA GLY A 83 14.33 -22.70 -3.05
C GLY A 83 14.07 -21.57 -4.06
N VAL A 84 13.65 -21.92 -5.29
CA VAL A 84 13.30 -20.92 -6.32
C VAL A 84 12.08 -20.11 -5.90
N LEU A 85 11.03 -20.78 -5.42
CA LEU A 85 9.81 -20.13 -4.94
C LEU A 85 10.11 -19.18 -3.76
N GLY A 86 10.89 -19.62 -2.79
CA GLY A 86 11.31 -18.81 -1.65
C GLY A 86 12.10 -17.57 -2.06
N LEU A 87 12.98 -17.70 -3.06
CA LEU A 87 13.72 -16.56 -3.62
C LEU A 87 12.77 -15.55 -4.29
N ILE A 88 11.81 -16.02 -5.08
CA ILE A 88 10.81 -15.15 -5.74
C ILE A 88 10.00 -14.38 -4.69
N VAL A 89 9.48 -15.08 -3.67
CA VAL A 89 8.73 -14.46 -2.57
C VAL A 89 9.58 -13.43 -1.84
N LEU A 90 10.85 -13.73 -1.56
CA LEU A 90 11.77 -12.81 -0.87
C LEU A 90 12.04 -11.53 -1.66
N VAL A 91 12.32 -11.65 -2.97
CA VAL A 91 12.47 -10.50 -3.86
C VAL A 91 11.20 -9.66 -3.85
N ARG A 92 10.04 -10.31 -3.91
CA ARG A 92 8.77 -9.62 -3.93
C ARG A 92 8.49 -8.87 -2.63
N THR A 93 8.68 -9.50 -1.48
CA THR A 93 8.50 -8.83 -0.18
C THR A 93 9.43 -7.63 -0.08
N PHE A 94 10.69 -7.76 -0.51
CA PHE A 94 11.65 -6.67 -0.47
C PHE A 94 11.26 -5.48 -1.37
N LEU A 95 10.83 -5.75 -2.61
CA LEU A 95 10.40 -4.69 -3.54
C LEU A 95 9.12 -3.99 -3.08
N SER A 96 8.10 -4.75 -2.66
CA SER A 96 6.87 -4.19 -2.10
C SER A 96 7.15 -3.32 -0.88
N PHE A 97 8.01 -3.81 0.02
CA PHE A 97 8.41 -3.09 1.24
C PHE A 97 9.16 -1.79 0.92
N THR A 98 10.07 -1.82 -0.05
CA THR A 98 10.85 -0.64 -0.45
C THR A 98 9.96 0.44 -1.09
N LEU A 99 9.02 0.04 -1.95
CA LEU A 99 8.06 0.97 -2.57
C LEU A 99 7.15 1.61 -1.53
N GLU A 100 6.65 0.85 -0.56
CA GLU A 100 5.82 1.39 0.52
C GLU A 100 6.61 2.38 1.39
N LEU A 101 7.87 2.07 1.70
CA LEU A 101 8.77 2.98 2.42
C LEU A 101 9.01 4.29 1.65
N GLU A 102 9.20 4.24 0.33
CA GLU A 102 9.36 5.42 -0.52
C GLU A 102 8.09 6.28 -0.56
N ILE A 103 6.92 5.63 -0.63
CA ILE A 103 5.63 6.32 -0.72
C ILE A 103 5.26 6.99 0.62
N THR A 104 5.43 6.28 1.74
CA THR A 104 5.04 6.77 3.07
C THR A 104 6.13 7.61 3.73
N GLY A 105 7.40 7.43 3.36
CA GLY A 105 8.57 8.13 3.90
C GLY A 105 8.90 7.75 5.35
N ARG A 106 8.31 6.67 5.86
CA ARG A 106 8.39 6.24 7.27
C ARG A 106 8.30 4.73 7.33
N TRP A 107 9.00 4.16 8.31
CA TRP A 107 9.04 2.72 8.49
C TRP A 107 7.68 2.20 8.99
N PRO A 108 7.22 1.00 8.54
CA PRO A 108 5.90 0.49 8.87
C PRO A 108 5.69 0.23 10.37
N TRP A 109 6.78 0.12 11.15
CA TRP A 109 6.74 -0.04 12.60
C TRP A 109 6.76 1.29 13.39
N GLN A 110 6.67 2.45 12.74
CA GLN A 110 6.56 3.74 13.44
C GLN A 110 5.11 3.98 13.91
N VAL A 111 4.75 3.34 15.03
CA VAL A 111 3.48 3.57 15.74
C VAL A 111 3.48 4.97 16.35
N ARG A 112 2.43 5.77 16.09
CA ARG A 112 2.30 7.13 16.63
C ARG A 112 2.10 7.07 18.15
N PRO A 113 2.94 7.73 18.97
CA PRO A 113 2.61 7.96 20.37
C PRO A 113 1.34 8.81 20.42
N GLU A 114 0.25 8.27 20.97
CA GLU A 114 -1.00 9.02 21.17
C GLU A 114 -0.77 10.17 22.16
N PRO A 115 -1.01 11.44 21.78
CA PRO A 115 -0.93 12.58 22.69
C PRO A 115 -2.19 12.71 23.56
N ALA A 116 -2.76 11.60 24.05
CA ALA A 116 -4.01 11.61 24.83
C ALA A 116 -3.79 11.68 26.35
N ALA A 117 -2.59 11.38 26.86
CA ALA A 117 -2.35 11.34 28.32
C ALA A 117 -1.88 12.68 28.93
N ALA A 118 -1.40 13.63 28.12
CA ALA A 118 -0.83 14.90 28.62
C ALA A 118 -1.87 16.01 28.85
N ALA A 119 -3.06 15.92 28.24
CA ALA A 119 -4.12 16.94 28.36
C ALA A 119 -5.08 16.69 29.53
N ALA A 120 -5.14 15.46 30.08
CA ALA A 120 -6.08 15.10 31.14
C ALA A 120 -5.60 15.44 32.56
N ALA A 121 -4.33 15.84 32.73
CA ALA A 121 -3.76 16.14 34.04
C ALA A 121 -3.85 17.63 34.45
N THR A 122 -4.29 18.51 33.54
CA THR A 122 -4.20 19.97 33.73
C THR A 122 -5.53 20.66 34.05
N ASP A 123 -6.66 19.96 33.99
CA ASP A 123 -8.00 20.58 34.13
C ASP A 123 -8.72 20.26 35.46
N SER A 124 -8.14 19.41 36.32
CA SER A 124 -8.77 19.05 37.60
C SER A 124 -8.46 19.98 38.78
N GLY A 125 -7.62 21.01 38.59
CA GLY A 125 -7.16 21.89 39.68
C GLY A 125 -7.90 23.23 39.86
N GLY A 126 -8.74 23.65 38.91
CA GLY A 126 -9.26 25.04 38.86
C GLY A 126 -10.73 25.26 39.24
N GLN A 127 -11.53 24.20 39.40
CA GLN A 127 -13.00 24.33 39.54
C GLN A 127 -13.53 24.31 40.98
N ALA A 128 -12.68 24.14 41.99
CA ALA A 128 -13.12 24.10 43.39
C ALA A 128 -13.32 25.48 44.05
N GLU A 129 -12.73 26.55 43.50
CA GLU A 129 -12.67 27.85 44.20
C GLU A 129 -13.83 28.81 43.86
N ALA A 130 -14.54 28.62 42.75
CA ALA A 130 -15.53 29.58 42.24
C ALA A 130 -16.98 29.36 42.71
N ARG A 131 -17.23 28.42 43.63
CA ARG A 131 -18.59 28.05 44.09
C ARG A 131 -18.93 28.50 45.52
N GLY A 132 -18.08 29.30 46.16
CA GLY A 132 -18.23 29.73 47.56
C GLY A 132 -19.01 31.03 47.81
N ASP A 133 -19.03 31.98 46.86
CA ASP A 133 -19.26 33.39 47.23
C ASP A 133 -20.63 33.97 46.83
N ARG A 134 -21.67 33.12 46.79
CA ARG A 134 -23.04 33.57 46.54
C ARG A 134 -23.96 33.27 47.73
N PHE A 135 -23.74 33.97 48.84
CA PHE A 135 -24.74 34.26 49.87
C PHE A 135 -24.44 35.62 50.50
#